data_AF-A0A3P6UEE2-F1
#
_entry.id   AF-A0A3P6UEE2-F1
#
_cell.length_a   1.000
_cell.length_b   1.000
_cell.length_c   1.000
_cell.angle_alpha   90.00
_cell.angle_beta   90.00
_cell.angle_gamma   90.00
#
_symmetry.space_group_name_H-M   'P 1'
#
loop_
_entity.id
_entity.type
_entity.pdbx_description
1 polymer ?
#
loop_
_entity_poly.entity_id
_entity_poly.type
_entity_poly.pdbx_seq_one_letter_code
_entity_poly.pdbx_strand_id
1 'polypeptide(L)'
;MSEIDYTKIKQIPTAPKVMILLLEKKLTSYPQYLQLSSKFELIFDKPDAFQMSAQFSISHISVPVKSLSFCERHIAVATSYALTEIIELEEGYGVRVRRLERQLASLTGNIVVDNKMTAFAAEMQRALEGLQRHLSATVNLSENLRAQLQMCAMNPTNAAQCFLDLEPKFAHYTAYLVHLSQLMNAYEKIGIKNQEVCFELTPVTETPPPSASAPTFNMDAKAAGGNDDIETLIGARQFLEQLFIPQAHLTSYESLLGYLARYSARSQNPTRELEAAMAVVRQASRRAVELQQLWPFVADMPSELGAVPPKDVVIQDLEKLPKPLVRMTRLTVNRRKGGRVRPERNTDGFLLLDPNHLIFLREQSEPVDTPMYAVAWKTPVSHLAFCTLLILSCDCS
;
A
#
# COMPACT_ATOMS: atom_id res chain seq x y z
N MET A 1 -16.73 -67.58 -11.05
CA MET A 1 -15.84 -67.62 -12.22
C MET A 1 -15.49 -66.17 -12.51
N SER A 2 -14.39 -65.69 -11.93
CA SER A 2 -13.06 -65.52 -12.59
C SER A 2 -13.10 -64.30 -13.54
N GLU A 3 -12.19 -63.34 -13.56
CA GLU A 3 -10.89 -63.13 -12.91
C GLU A 3 -10.49 -61.64 -13.11
N ILE A 4 -9.80 -61.13 -12.09
CA ILE A 4 -8.81 -60.03 -11.93
C ILE A 4 -7.96 -59.76 -13.21
N ASP A 5 -7.35 -58.61 -13.55
CA ASP A 5 -7.17 -57.23 -13.05
C ASP A 5 -6.37 -56.44 -14.13
N TYR A 6 -6.22 -55.12 -13.97
CA TYR A 6 -4.95 -54.39 -13.96
C TYR A 6 -5.01 -52.96 -14.54
N THR A 7 -5.01 -52.01 -13.59
CA THR A 7 -4.05 -50.89 -13.48
C THR A 7 -4.20 -49.61 -14.32
N LYS A 8 -4.37 -48.52 -13.56
CA LYS A 8 -3.76 -47.17 -13.64
C LYS A 8 -4.77 -46.03 -13.79
N ILE A 9 -5.30 -45.51 -12.68
CA ILE A 9 -5.38 -44.05 -12.45
C ILE A 9 -5.05 -43.78 -10.98
N LYS A 10 -3.99 -42.99 -10.76
CA LYS A 10 -3.53 -42.54 -9.45
C LYS A 10 -4.63 -41.71 -8.76
N GLN A 11 -4.86 -42.06 -7.50
CA GLN A 11 -5.54 -41.23 -6.51
C GLN A 11 -4.76 -39.92 -6.31
N ILE A 12 -5.45 -38.79 -6.36
CA ILE A 12 -5.11 -37.61 -5.56
C ILE A 12 -6.30 -37.41 -4.61
N PRO A 13 -6.10 -37.54 -3.29
CA PRO A 13 -7.16 -37.37 -2.32
C PRO A 13 -7.46 -35.89 -2.05
N THR A 14 -8.75 -35.61 -2.04
CA THR A 14 -9.44 -34.49 -1.40
C THR A 14 -8.75 -33.99 -0.12
N ALA A 15 -8.44 -32.69 -0.09
CA ALA A 15 -8.07 -31.97 1.13
C ALA A 15 -9.30 -31.28 1.76
N PRO A 16 -9.34 -31.16 3.11
CA PRO A 16 -10.55 -30.89 3.87
C PRO A 16 -10.92 -29.40 3.94
N LYS A 17 -12.22 -29.15 3.84
CA LYS A 17 -12.90 -27.93 4.30
C LYS A 17 -12.79 -27.82 5.83
N VAL A 18 -12.92 -26.59 6.31
CA VAL A 18 -13.07 -26.13 7.71
C VAL A 18 -11.76 -25.71 8.39
N MET A 19 -11.39 -24.43 8.20
CA MET A 19 -11.31 -23.40 9.28
C MET A 19 -10.83 -22.06 8.67
N ILE A 20 -11.59 -21.52 7.72
CA ILE A 20 -11.46 -20.13 7.22
C ILE A 20 -12.88 -19.57 7.18
N LEU A 21 -13.47 -19.31 8.35
CA LEU A 21 -14.83 -18.75 8.43
C LEU A 21 -14.97 -17.60 9.44
N LEU A 22 -13.84 -17.04 9.91
CA LEU A 22 -13.86 -15.86 10.79
C LEU A 22 -13.02 -14.67 10.31
N LEU A 23 -12.48 -14.71 9.09
CA LEU A 23 -11.79 -13.57 8.45
C LEU A 23 -12.46 -13.07 7.17
N GLU A 24 -13.42 -13.81 6.60
CA GLU A 24 -14.13 -13.40 5.37
C GLU A 24 -15.30 -12.42 5.61
N LYS A 25 -15.67 -12.11 6.86
CA LYS A 25 -16.85 -11.28 7.16
C LYS A 25 -16.59 -9.82 7.55
N LYS A 26 -15.35 -9.32 7.43
CA LYS A 26 -15.04 -7.88 7.62
C LYS A 26 -14.23 -7.20 6.51
N LEU A 27 -13.95 -7.89 5.40
CA LEU A 27 -13.38 -7.27 4.19
C LEU A 27 -14.40 -7.00 3.08
N THR A 28 -15.69 -7.25 3.33
CA THR A 28 -16.79 -6.83 2.47
C THR A 28 -17.10 -5.34 2.68
N SER A 29 -16.19 -4.48 2.24
CA SER A 29 -16.50 -3.11 1.82
C SER A 29 -15.46 -2.60 0.82
N TYR A 30 -15.19 -3.39 -0.23
CA TYR A 30 -14.71 -2.87 -1.49
C TYR A 30 -15.81 -3.04 -2.55
N PRO A 31 -16.69 -2.04 -2.76
CA PRO A 31 -17.36 -1.92 -4.03
C PRO A 31 -16.48 -1.11 -4.97
N GLN A 32 -16.09 -1.77 -6.06
CA GLN A 32 -16.05 -1.23 -7.43
C GLN A 32 -15.28 0.07 -7.63
N TYR A 33 -14.10 0.01 -8.27
CA TYR A 33 -13.82 0.71 -9.53
C TYR A 33 -12.45 0.25 -10.06
N LEU A 34 -12.39 0.05 -11.39
CA LEU A 34 -11.26 -0.40 -12.21
C LEU A 34 -11.09 -1.92 -12.42
N GLN A 35 -12.20 -2.62 -12.70
CA GLN A 35 -12.22 -3.39 -13.94
C GLN A 35 -12.81 -2.51 -15.03
N LEU A 36 -11.94 -1.89 -15.82
CA LEU A 36 -12.26 -1.52 -17.19
C LEU A 36 -11.47 -2.49 -18.06
N SER A 37 -12.13 -3.54 -18.53
CA SER A 37 -11.65 -4.27 -19.71
C SER A 37 -11.90 -3.38 -20.92
N SER A 38 -11.02 -2.44 -21.19
CA SER A 38 -11.02 -1.74 -22.46
C SER A 38 -10.20 -2.57 -23.44
N LYS A 39 -10.89 -3.23 -24.38
CA LYS A 39 -10.27 -3.64 -25.64
C LYS A 39 -9.87 -2.36 -26.36
N PHE A 40 -8.57 -2.09 -26.47
CA PHE A 40 -8.05 -0.99 -27.26
C PHE A 40 -7.59 -1.54 -28.61
N GLU A 41 -8.34 -1.26 -29.68
CA GLU A 41 -7.82 -1.34 -31.04
C GLU A 41 -7.41 0.07 -31.50
N LEU A 42 -6.11 0.25 -31.75
CA LEU A 42 -5.55 1.48 -32.30
C LEU A 42 -5.61 1.41 -33.83
N ILE A 43 -6.42 2.26 -34.45
CA ILE A 43 -6.46 2.49 -35.90
C ILE A 43 -6.33 4.01 -36.13
N PHE A 44 -5.47 4.42 -37.07
CA PHE A 44 -5.17 5.81 -37.40
C PHE A 44 -5.77 6.18 -38.76
N ASP A 45 -6.57 7.24 -38.83
CA ASP A 45 -6.53 8.22 -39.92
C ASP A 45 -7.36 9.48 -39.57
N LYS A 46 -6.97 10.63 -40.12
CA LYS A 46 -7.60 11.98 -40.01
C LYS A 46 -7.91 12.49 -41.43
N PRO A 47 -8.54 13.66 -41.65
CA PRO A 47 -9.47 14.46 -40.82
C PRO A 47 -10.75 14.88 -41.61
N ASP A 48 -11.80 15.36 -40.93
CA ASP A 48 -12.47 16.64 -41.26
C ASP A 48 -13.67 16.92 -40.32
N ALA A 49 -13.93 18.21 -40.13
CA ALA A 49 -14.57 18.86 -38.99
C ALA A 49 -16.06 18.54 -38.73
N PHE A 50 -16.49 18.63 -37.45
CA PHE A 50 -17.83 19.09 -37.07
C PHE A 50 -17.85 19.67 -35.64
N GLN A 51 -18.32 20.92 -35.52
CA GLN A 51 -18.68 21.59 -34.26
C GLN A 51 -20.11 21.18 -33.86
N MET A 52 -20.34 20.87 -32.58
CA MET A 52 -21.69 20.87 -32.00
C MET A 52 -21.68 21.65 -30.67
N SER A 53 -22.42 22.75 -30.67
CA SER A 53 -22.82 23.52 -29.49
C SER A 53 -24.04 22.89 -28.83
N ALA A 54 -24.04 22.76 -27.51
CA ALA A 54 -25.24 22.52 -26.73
C ALA A 54 -25.59 23.78 -25.91
N GLN A 55 -26.70 24.43 -26.26
CA GLN A 55 -27.35 25.44 -25.42
C GLN A 55 -28.08 24.72 -24.28
N PHE A 56 -27.75 25.08 -23.04
CA PHE A 56 -28.58 24.77 -21.88
C PHE A 56 -29.14 26.08 -21.33
N SER A 57 -30.46 26.29 -21.48
CA SER A 57 -31.19 27.33 -20.76
C SER A 57 -31.47 26.85 -19.34
N ILE A 58 -30.83 27.50 -18.36
CA ILE A 58 -31.19 27.34 -16.95
C ILE A 58 -32.17 28.46 -16.60
N SER A 59 -33.42 28.09 -16.34
CA SER A 59 -34.43 28.97 -15.76
C SER A 59 -34.02 29.38 -14.34
N HIS A 60 -34.07 30.68 -14.07
CA HIS A 60 -33.80 31.32 -12.78
C HIS A 60 -34.49 30.61 -11.61
N ILE A 61 -33.71 30.05 -10.69
CA ILE A 61 -34.12 29.79 -9.31
C ILE A 61 -33.39 30.83 -8.45
N SER A 62 -34.10 31.88 -8.06
CA SER A 62 -33.61 32.87 -7.10
C SER A 62 -33.66 32.28 -5.69
N VAL A 63 -32.55 31.73 -5.22
CA VAL A 63 -32.37 31.36 -3.81
C VAL A 63 -32.02 32.62 -3.01
N PRO A 64 -32.66 32.91 -1.87
CA PRO A 64 -32.40 34.13 -1.11
C PRO A 64 -30.97 34.16 -0.54
N VAL A 65 -30.29 35.29 -0.75
CA VAL A 65 -28.95 35.63 -0.27
C VAL A 65 -28.98 35.94 1.23
N LYS A 66 -29.15 34.89 2.05
CA LYS A 66 -28.86 34.85 3.50
C LYS A 66 -28.35 33.42 3.75
N SER A 67 -27.07 33.09 3.86
CA SER A 67 -25.93 33.80 4.45
C SER A 67 -24.61 33.17 3.94
N LEU A 68 -23.98 33.76 2.93
CA LEU A 68 -22.64 33.34 2.47
C LEU A 68 -21.63 33.31 3.64
N SER A 69 -21.75 34.26 4.58
CA SER A 69 -20.90 34.36 5.77
C SER A 69 -21.10 33.29 6.85
N PHE A 70 -22.22 32.55 6.83
CA PHE A 70 -22.43 31.39 7.71
C PHE A 70 -21.81 30.13 7.10
N CYS A 71 -21.97 29.97 5.77
CA CYS A 71 -21.36 28.88 5.03
C CYS A 71 -19.82 28.97 5.08
N GLU A 72 -19.26 30.16 4.87
CA GLU A 72 -17.81 30.42 4.98
C GLU A 72 -17.27 30.13 6.38
N ARG A 73 -17.97 30.59 7.44
CA ARG A 73 -17.58 30.28 8.83
C ARG A 73 -17.64 28.80 9.15
N HIS A 74 -18.68 28.10 8.69
CA HIS A 74 -18.81 26.65 8.88
C HIS A 74 -17.70 25.89 8.16
N ILE A 75 -17.32 26.28 6.94
CA ILE A 75 -16.24 25.63 6.20
C ILE A 75 -14.88 25.92 6.87
N ALA A 76 -14.65 27.13 7.37
CA ALA A 76 -13.43 27.45 8.12
C ALA A 76 -13.29 26.58 9.39
N VAL A 77 -14.37 26.43 10.17
CA VAL A 77 -14.40 25.55 11.35
C VAL A 77 -14.18 24.09 10.95
N ALA A 78 -14.84 23.59 9.90
CA ALA A 78 -14.68 22.21 9.43
C ALA A 78 -13.25 21.92 8.92
N THR A 79 -12.61 22.90 8.27
CA THR A 79 -11.23 22.78 7.79
C THR A 79 -10.25 22.73 8.97
N SER A 80 -10.46 23.58 9.98
CA SER A 80 -9.68 23.56 11.22
C SER A 80 -9.84 22.23 11.97
N TYR A 81 -11.06 21.71 12.06
CA TYR A 81 -11.34 20.41 12.67
C TYR A 81 -10.61 19.27 11.96
N ALA A 82 -10.67 19.22 10.62
CA ALA A 82 -9.96 18.20 9.85
C ALA A 82 -8.43 18.26 10.03
N LEU A 83 -7.85 19.45 10.20
CA LEU A 83 -6.43 19.59 10.54
C LEU A 83 -6.15 19.08 11.96
N THR A 84 -6.99 19.42 12.93
CA THR A 84 -6.88 18.92 14.30
C THR A 84 -6.94 17.40 14.35
N GLU A 85 -7.83 16.76 13.59
CA GLU A 85 -7.90 15.29 13.50
C GLU A 85 -6.58 14.68 13.01
N ILE A 86 -5.88 15.32 12.05
CA ILE A 86 -4.56 14.84 11.61
C ILE A 86 -3.53 14.99 12.73
N ILE A 87 -3.52 16.12 13.43
CA ILE A 87 -2.57 16.36 14.54
C ILE A 87 -2.80 15.37 15.68
N GLU A 88 -4.06 15.10 16.04
CA GLU A 88 -4.43 14.10 17.07
C GLU A 88 -4.08 12.67 16.61
N LEU A 89 -4.26 12.38 15.32
CA LEU A 89 -3.84 11.10 14.74
C LEU A 89 -2.32 10.90 14.90
N GLU A 90 -1.49 11.92 14.62
CA GLU A 90 -0.04 11.85 14.83
C GLU A 90 0.33 11.59 16.28
N GLU A 91 -0.35 12.26 17.22
CA GLU A 91 -0.10 12.07 18.65
C GLU A 91 -0.41 10.64 19.08
N GLY A 92 -1.59 10.13 18.71
CA GLY A 92 -1.98 8.75 19.00
C GLY A 92 -1.06 7.72 18.31
N TYR A 93 -0.59 8.01 17.10
CA TYR A 93 0.37 7.18 16.38
C TYR A 93 1.72 7.13 17.09
N GLY A 94 2.29 8.27 17.46
CA GLY A 94 3.58 8.35 18.14
C GLY A 94 3.64 7.50 19.41
N VAL A 95 2.58 7.53 20.23
CA VAL A 95 2.48 6.70 21.45
C VAL A 95 2.48 5.21 21.12
N ARG A 96 1.67 4.79 20.14
CA ARG A 96 1.54 3.37 19.75
C ARG A 96 2.85 2.84 19.15
N VAL A 97 3.51 3.62 18.32
CA VAL A 97 4.71 3.21 17.60
C VAL A 97 5.92 3.16 18.52
N ARG A 98 6.07 4.11 19.45
CA ARG A 98 7.12 4.04 20.48
C ARG A 98 6.95 2.83 21.40
N ARG A 99 5.72 2.38 21.65
CA ARG A 99 5.46 1.11 22.35
C ARG A 99 5.93 -0.08 21.51
N LEU A 100 5.57 -0.10 20.23
CA LEU A 100 5.98 -1.16 19.29
C LEU A 100 7.50 -1.22 19.12
N GLU A 101 8.17 -0.07 19.05
CA GLU A 101 9.63 0.03 18.97
C GLU A 101 10.31 -0.59 20.20
N ARG A 102 9.81 -0.30 21.40
CA ARG A 102 10.29 -0.95 22.64
C ARG A 102 10.07 -2.46 22.62
N GLN A 103 8.90 -2.91 22.16
CA GLN A 103 8.62 -4.35 22.06
C GLN A 103 9.55 -5.06 21.07
N LEU A 104 9.79 -4.47 19.90
CA LEU A 104 10.76 -4.97 18.92
C LEU A 104 12.17 -5.04 19.51
N ALA A 105 12.60 -3.99 20.22
CA ALA A 105 13.91 -3.95 20.86
C ALA A 105 14.07 -4.97 22.00
N SER A 106 12.98 -5.36 22.65
CA SER A 106 12.99 -6.36 23.72
C SER A 106 12.96 -7.81 23.23
N LEU A 107 12.77 -8.08 21.93
CA LEU A 107 12.77 -9.47 21.44
C LEU A 107 14.16 -10.11 21.64
N THR A 108 14.21 -11.27 22.29
CA THR A 108 15.48 -11.99 22.52
C THR A 108 16.02 -12.67 21.26
N GLY A 109 15.16 -12.86 20.26
CA GLY A 109 15.47 -13.68 19.10
C GLY A 109 14.93 -15.11 19.18
N ASN A 110 14.13 -15.45 20.20
CA ASN A 110 13.61 -16.81 20.40
C ASN A 110 12.07 -16.90 20.25
N ILE A 111 11.63 -18.06 19.75
CA ILE A 111 10.24 -18.50 19.65
C ILE A 111 10.04 -19.64 20.65
N VAL A 112 8.94 -19.58 21.39
CA VAL A 112 8.47 -20.65 22.26
C VAL A 112 7.22 -21.28 21.64
N VAL A 113 7.28 -22.59 21.37
CA VAL A 113 6.16 -23.41 20.87
C VAL A 113 6.11 -24.69 21.70
N ASP A 114 4.97 -25.02 22.31
CA ASP A 114 4.82 -26.20 23.19
C ASP A 114 5.94 -26.32 24.25
N ASN A 115 6.30 -25.21 24.90
CA ASN A 115 7.41 -25.09 25.86
C ASN A 115 8.81 -25.42 25.30
N LYS A 116 8.96 -25.52 23.98
CA LYS A 116 10.27 -25.64 23.32
C LYS A 116 10.70 -24.28 22.80
N MET A 117 11.88 -23.86 23.25
CA MET A 117 12.52 -22.64 22.78
C MET A 117 13.37 -22.93 21.54
N THR A 118 13.19 -22.13 20.50
CA THR A 118 13.96 -22.20 19.25
C THR A 118 14.33 -20.79 18.80
N ALA A 119 15.50 -20.60 18.20
CA ALA A 119 15.88 -19.30 17.68
C ALA A 119 15.05 -18.93 16.43
N PHE A 120 14.83 -17.63 16.21
CA PHE A 120 14.29 -17.10 14.95
C PHE A 120 15.13 -17.59 13.77
N ALA A 121 14.46 -17.97 12.68
CA ALA A 121 15.13 -18.21 11.42
C ALA A 121 15.86 -16.93 10.95
N ALA A 122 16.97 -17.09 10.22
CA ALA A 122 17.76 -15.95 9.74
C ALA A 122 16.94 -14.95 8.90
N GLU A 123 15.98 -15.43 8.12
CA GLU A 123 15.05 -14.57 7.36
C GLU A 123 14.20 -13.69 8.28
N MET A 124 13.70 -14.26 9.39
CA MET A 124 12.89 -13.55 10.38
C MET A 124 13.72 -12.51 11.14
N GLN A 125 14.95 -12.85 11.56
CA GLN A 125 15.86 -11.90 12.21
C GLN A 125 16.13 -10.70 11.30
N ARG A 126 16.49 -10.93 10.04
CA ARG A 126 16.76 -9.86 9.07
C ARG A 126 15.54 -8.98 8.80
N ALA A 127 14.35 -9.59 8.73
CA ALA A 127 13.10 -8.83 8.59
C ALA A 127 12.83 -7.95 9.82
N LEU A 128 13.04 -8.48 11.04
CA LEU A 128 12.88 -7.72 12.28
C LEU A 128 13.89 -6.57 12.41
N GLU A 129 15.15 -6.79 12.03
CA GLU A 129 16.17 -5.72 11.97
C GLU A 129 15.74 -4.59 11.03
N GLY A 130 15.22 -4.93 9.84
CA GLY A 130 14.71 -3.96 8.87
C GLY A 130 13.46 -3.21 9.38
N LEU A 131 12.54 -3.92 10.04
CA LEU A 131 11.38 -3.32 10.69
C LEU A 131 11.81 -2.31 11.74
N GLN A 132 12.70 -2.68 12.67
CA GLN A 132 13.17 -1.80 13.73
C GLN A 132 13.83 -0.55 13.17
N ARG A 133 14.75 -0.70 12.20
CA ARG A 133 15.46 0.42 11.56
C ARG A 133 14.51 1.45 10.97
N HIS A 134 13.49 1.00 10.25
CA HIS A 134 12.56 1.91 9.58
C HIS A 134 11.45 2.39 10.49
N LEU A 135 11.09 1.65 11.54
CA LEU A 135 10.12 2.10 12.53
C LEU A 135 10.60 3.38 13.24
N SER A 136 11.84 3.40 13.73
CA SER A 136 12.42 4.60 14.37
C SER A 136 12.41 5.81 13.42
N ALA A 137 12.68 5.58 12.13
CA ALA A 137 12.62 6.64 11.12
C ALA A 137 11.19 7.14 10.87
N THR A 138 10.18 6.25 10.89
CA THR A 138 8.76 6.66 10.78
C THR A 138 8.27 7.42 12.01
N VAL A 139 8.79 7.13 13.21
CA VAL A 139 8.53 7.93 14.43
C VAL A 139 9.07 9.35 14.24
N ASN A 140 10.32 9.48 13.83
CA ASN A 140 10.93 10.78 13.56
C ASN A 140 10.17 11.55 12.46
N LEU A 141 9.67 10.87 11.43
CA LEU A 141 8.82 11.47 10.41
C LEU A 141 7.50 11.99 11.00
N SER A 142 6.80 11.18 11.79
CA SER A 142 5.56 11.56 12.46
C SER A 142 5.73 12.78 13.37
N GLU A 143 6.81 12.83 14.16
CA GLU A 143 7.10 13.96 15.05
C GLU A 143 7.38 15.25 14.28
N ASN A 144 8.17 15.17 13.21
CA ASN A 144 8.43 16.31 12.33
C ASN A 144 7.15 16.80 11.66
N LEU A 145 6.33 15.88 11.16
CA LEU A 145 5.08 16.21 10.48
C LEU A 145 4.08 16.85 11.46
N ARG A 146 3.93 16.30 12.67
CA ARG A 146 3.12 16.88 13.74
C ARG A 146 3.55 18.31 14.06
N ALA A 147 4.85 18.54 14.24
CA ALA A 147 5.38 19.87 14.54
C ALA A 147 5.07 20.87 13.42
N GLN A 148 5.23 20.48 12.16
CA GLN A 148 4.89 21.34 11.01
C GLN A 148 3.38 21.60 10.90
N LEU A 149 2.55 20.58 11.12
CA LEU A 149 1.09 20.71 11.06
C LEU A 149 0.53 21.59 12.18
N GLN A 150 1.13 21.57 13.38
CA GLN A 150 0.78 22.48 14.48
C GLN A 150 1.00 23.95 14.08
N MET A 151 2.04 24.24 13.29
CA MET A 151 2.27 25.59 12.75
C MET A 151 1.22 25.99 11.69
N CYS A 152 0.50 25.03 11.13
CA CYS A 152 -0.57 25.25 10.15
C CYS A 152 -1.94 25.50 10.80
N ALA A 153 -2.06 25.46 12.14
CA ALA A 153 -3.34 25.62 12.84
C ALA A 153 -4.10 26.90 12.44
N MET A 154 -3.38 28.00 12.19
CA MET A 154 -3.95 29.28 11.76
C MET A 154 -4.19 29.36 10.25
N ASN A 155 -3.56 28.48 9.46
CA ASN A 155 -3.74 28.41 8.01
C ASN A 155 -3.72 26.95 7.51
N PRO A 156 -4.85 26.24 7.59
CA PRO A 156 -4.91 24.82 7.28
C PRO A 156 -4.59 24.44 5.83
N THR A 157 -4.65 25.38 4.88
CA THR A 157 -4.31 25.10 3.48
C THR A 157 -2.83 24.76 3.30
N ASN A 158 -1.97 25.23 4.22
CA ASN A 158 -0.54 24.94 4.19
C ASN A 158 -0.20 23.51 4.64
N ALA A 159 -1.17 22.77 5.19
CA ALA A 159 -0.96 21.40 5.66
C ALA A 159 -0.46 20.48 4.54
N ALA A 160 -0.84 20.72 3.28
CA ALA A 160 -0.35 19.98 2.13
C ALA A 160 1.18 20.04 2.01
N GLN A 161 1.75 21.24 2.21
CA GLN A 161 3.18 21.46 2.06
C GLN A 161 4.00 20.66 3.08
N CYS A 162 3.45 20.44 4.29
CA CYS A 162 4.12 19.63 5.31
C CYS A 162 4.38 18.18 4.84
N PHE A 163 3.48 17.61 4.02
CA PHE A 163 3.66 16.29 3.44
C PHE A 163 4.64 16.32 2.26
N LEU A 164 4.55 17.35 1.42
CA LEU A 164 5.41 17.51 0.24
C LEU A 164 6.88 17.73 0.62
N ASP A 165 7.15 18.57 1.63
CA ASP A 165 8.51 18.83 2.13
C ASP A 165 9.18 17.59 2.72
N LEU A 166 8.37 16.63 3.17
CA LEU A 166 8.82 15.38 3.79
C LEU A 166 8.68 14.17 2.85
N GLU A 167 8.32 14.36 1.59
CA GLU A 167 8.09 13.30 0.60
C GLU A 167 9.19 12.22 0.61
N PRO A 168 10.50 12.54 0.55
CA PRO A 168 11.55 11.52 0.52
C PRO A 168 11.54 10.60 1.75
N LYS A 169 11.11 11.11 2.91
CA LYS A 169 11.08 10.34 4.16
C LYS A 169 9.99 9.27 4.16
N PHE A 170 8.95 9.41 3.33
CA PHE A 170 7.92 8.37 3.19
C PHE A 170 8.46 7.05 2.60
N ALA A 171 9.64 7.06 1.98
CA ALA A 171 10.32 5.84 1.57
C ALA A 171 10.62 4.87 2.75
N HIS A 172 10.71 5.37 3.98
CA HIS A 172 10.81 4.53 5.17
C HIS A 172 9.57 3.65 5.37
N TYR A 173 8.37 4.15 5.09
CA TYR A 173 7.16 3.32 5.10
C TYR A 173 7.23 2.23 4.04
N THR A 174 7.72 2.52 2.83
CA THR A 174 7.91 1.51 1.79
C THR A 174 8.81 0.38 2.29
N ALA A 175 9.99 0.72 2.81
CA ALA A 175 10.94 -0.29 3.27
C ALA A 175 10.42 -1.08 4.49
N TYR A 176 9.75 -0.41 5.42
CA TYR A 176 9.06 -1.05 6.54
C TYR A 176 8.04 -2.10 6.06
N LEU A 177 7.16 -1.74 5.12
CA LEU A 177 6.16 -2.66 4.57
C LEU A 177 6.77 -3.83 3.80
N VAL A 178 7.93 -3.63 3.17
CA VAL A 178 8.69 -4.72 2.53
C VAL A 178 9.19 -5.72 3.57
N HIS A 179 9.81 -5.24 4.65
CA HIS A 179 10.27 -6.11 5.73
C HIS A 179 9.11 -6.76 6.50
N LEU A 180 7.96 -6.09 6.62
CA LEU A 180 6.75 -6.68 7.21
C LEU A 180 6.29 -7.90 6.41
N SER A 181 6.22 -7.79 5.09
CA SER A 181 5.87 -8.93 4.23
C SER A 181 6.89 -10.07 4.33
N GLN A 182 8.18 -9.74 4.37
CA GLN A 182 9.23 -10.75 4.56
C GLN A 182 9.08 -11.49 5.90
N LEU A 183 8.77 -10.76 6.97
CA LEU A 183 8.49 -11.35 8.28
C LEU A 183 7.27 -12.29 8.23
N MET A 184 6.16 -11.85 7.62
CA MET A 184 4.96 -12.67 7.50
C MET A 184 5.24 -13.96 6.72
N ASN A 185 5.96 -13.86 5.60
CA ASN A 185 6.36 -15.03 4.81
C ASN A 185 7.29 -15.97 5.60
N ALA A 186 8.24 -15.42 6.37
CA ALA A 186 9.11 -16.23 7.22
C ALA A 186 8.34 -16.92 8.35
N TYR A 187 7.37 -16.24 8.95
CA TYR A 187 6.52 -16.76 10.02
C TYR A 187 5.60 -17.89 9.52
N GLU A 188 5.01 -17.75 8.33
CA GLU A 188 4.17 -18.80 7.71
C GLU A 188 4.94 -20.12 7.49
N LYS A 189 6.24 -20.04 7.15
CA LYS A 189 7.10 -21.21 6.93
C LYS A 189 7.35 -22.03 8.20
N ILE A 190 7.11 -21.48 9.38
CA ILE A 190 7.31 -22.19 10.65
C ILE A 190 6.30 -23.36 10.80
N GLY A 191 5.25 -23.40 9.96
CA GLY A 191 4.43 -24.60 9.78
C GLY A 191 3.52 -24.92 10.97
N ILE A 192 3.19 -23.91 11.78
CA ILE A 192 2.52 -24.07 13.05
C ILE A 192 1.00 -24.09 12.83
N LYS A 193 0.43 -25.29 12.66
CA LYS A 193 -1.03 -25.47 12.64
C LYS A 193 -1.52 -25.73 14.05
N ASN A 194 -2.30 -24.80 14.60
CA ASN A 194 -3.06 -24.90 15.86
C ASN A 194 -2.26 -24.90 17.19
N GLN A 195 -0.98 -24.51 17.19
CA GLN A 195 -0.23 -24.31 18.45
C GLN A 195 -0.15 -22.83 18.81
N GLU A 196 -0.11 -22.54 20.10
CA GLU A 196 0.15 -21.20 20.62
C GLU A 196 1.64 -20.90 20.47
N VAL A 197 1.94 -19.80 19.78
CA VAL A 197 3.31 -19.36 19.48
C VAL A 197 3.56 -18.10 20.27
N CYS A 198 4.61 -18.11 21.09
CA CYS A 198 5.03 -16.94 21.85
C CYS A 198 6.43 -16.52 21.40
N PHE A 199 6.69 -15.22 21.44
CA PHE A 199 8.02 -14.67 21.31
C PHE A 199 8.55 -14.31 22.68
N GLU A 200 9.81 -14.62 22.92
CA GLU A 200 10.48 -14.31 24.17
C GLU A 200 10.98 -12.86 24.16
N LEU A 201 10.78 -12.19 25.29
CA LEU A 201 11.13 -10.82 25.57
C LEU A 201 12.16 -10.76 26.69
N THR A 202 13.14 -9.87 26.56
CA THR A 202 14.02 -9.50 27.67
C THR A 202 13.19 -8.77 28.73
N PRO A 203 13.23 -9.19 30.00
CA PRO A 203 12.54 -8.47 31.07
C PRO A 203 13.12 -7.06 31.18
N VAL A 204 12.24 -6.06 31.23
CA VAL A 204 12.63 -4.65 31.32
C VAL A 204 13.12 -4.37 32.75
N THR A 205 14.43 -4.39 32.95
CA THR A 205 15.09 -3.91 34.18
C THR A 205 15.17 -2.38 34.19
N GLU A 206 14.03 -1.71 34.13
CA GLU A 206 13.95 -0.29 34.46
C GLU A 206 13.06 -0.15 35.70
N THR A 207 13.68 0.21 36.83
CA THR A 207 12.98 0.75 38.00
C THR A 207 11.97 1.80 37.54
N PRO A 208 10.67 1.67 37.88
CA PRO A 208 9.66 2.59 37.38
C PRO A 208 9.93 4.00 37.91
N PRO A 209 9.86 5.06 37.08
CA PRO A 209 9.74 6.40 37.61
C PRO A 209 8.40 6.50 38.37
N PRO A 210 8.35 7.25 39.48
CA PRO A 210 7.08 7.47 40.15
C PRO A 210 6.17 8.26 39.21
N SER A 211 4.90 7.86 39.15
CA SER A 211 3.76 8.56 38.56
C SER A 211 3.64 8.63 37.02
N ALA A 212 2.82 7.72 36.48
CA ALA A 212 1.66 8.06 35.64
C ALA A 212 0.77 6.82 35.48
N SER A 213 -0.29 6.74 36.29
CA SER A 213 -1.38 5.79 36.11
C SER A 213 -2.13 6.11 34.81
N ALA A 214 -1.68 5.52 33.70
CA ALA A 214 -2.48 5.40 32.48
C ALA A 214 -3.15 4.02 32.49
N PRO A 215 -4.49 3.91 32.34
CA PRO A 215 -5.14 2.63 32.31
C PRO A 215 -4.79 1.91 31.00
N THR A 216 -3.92 0.90 31.10
CA THR A 216 -3.67 -0.05 30.02
C THR A 216 -4.94 -0.87 29.85
N PHE A 217 -5.72 -0.61 28.79
CA PHE A 217 -6.79 -1.50 28.34
C PHE A 217 -6.18 -2.81 27.82
N ASN A 218 -5.88 -3.74 28.73
CA ASN A 218 -5.69 -5.15 28.39
C ASN A 218 -7.09 -5.79 28.36
N MET A 219 -7.72 -5.85 27.19
CA MET A 219 -8.82 -6.80 26.98
C MET A 219 -8.23 -8.16 26.59
N ASP A 220 -8.63 -9.17 27.36
CA ASP A 220 -8.42 -10.61 27.15
C ASP A 220 -7.00 -11.16 27.29
N ALA A 221 -6.46 -11.13 28.51
CA ALA A 221 -5.58 -12.19 29.02
C ALA A 221 -6.41 -13.07 29.96
N LYS A 222 -7.00 -14.15 29.45
CA LYS A 222 -7.71 -15.11 30.27
C LYS A 222 -6.69 -15.89 31.11
N ALA A 223 -6.80 -15.71 32.42
CA ALA A 223 -6.00 -16.36 33.44
C ALA A 223 -5.99 -17.89 33.32
N ALA A 224 -4.79 -18.47 33.28
CA ALA A 224 -4.51 -19.83 33.72
C ALA A 224 -3.05 -19.91 34.24
N GLY A 225 -2.88 -19.67 35.55
CA GLY A 225 -1.83 -20.20 36.44
C GLY A 225 -0.36 -20.15 36.04
N GLY A 226 0.41 -19.27 36.71
CA GLY A 226 1.88 -19.31 36.77
C GLY A 226 2.49 -17.92 36.86
N ASN A 227 2.81 -17.45 38.08
CA ASN A 227 3.49 -16.17 38.33
C ASN A 227 4.94 -16.21 37.78
N ASP A 228 5.40 -15.06 37.27
CA ASP A 228 6.71 -14.71 36.67
C ASP A 228 6.96 -15.00 35.17
N ASP A 229 6.37 -16.03 34.55
CA ASP A 229 6.66 -16.38 33.15
C ASP A 229 5.85 -15.59 32.09
N ILE A 230 4.82 -14.84 32.51
CA ILE A 230 3.91 -14.12 31.58
C ILE A 230 4.51 -12.77 31.13
N GLU A 231 5.42 -12.17 31.90
CA GLU A 231 6.03 -10.87 31.54
C GLU A 231 7.14 -10.99 30.48
N THR A 232 7.69 -12.19 30.28
CA THR A 232 8.78 -12.46 29.33
C THR A 232 8.30 -13.06 28.01
N LEU A 233 6.98 -13.25 27.83
CA LEU A 233 6.41 -13.86 26.63
C LEU A 233 5.31 -12.97 26.02
N ILE A 234 5.30 -12.82 24.70
CA ILE A 234 4.22 -12.20 23.96
C ILE A 234 3.67 -13.16 22.91
N GLY A 235 2.34 -13.29 22.85
CA GLY A 235 1.69 -14.09 21.81
C GLY A 235 2.03 -13.54 20.43
N ALA A 236 2.55 -14.40 19.54
CA ALA A 236 3.01 -14.02 18.20
C ALA A 236 1.91 -13.31 17.40
N ARG A 237 0.67 -13.79 17.49
CA ARG A 237 -0.48 -13.15 16.83
C ARG A 237 -0.68 -11.70 17.30
N GLN A 238 -0.70 -11.47 18.60
CA GLN A 238 -0.89 -10.14 19.17
C GLN A 238 0.25 -9.20 18.76
N PHE A 239 1.48 -9.69 18.76
CA PHE A 239 2.64 -8.93 18.31
C PHE A 239 2.57 -8.60 16.82
N LEU A 240 2.26 -9.58 15.97
CA LEU A 240 2.16 -9.39 14.51
C LEU A 240 1.03 -8.41 14.15
N GLU A 241 -0.11 -8.45 14.85
CA GLU A 241 -1.20 -7.48 14.66
C GLU A 241 -0.74 -6.02 14.93
N GLN A 242 0.15 -5.81 15.90
CA GLN A 242 0.70 -4.48 16.20
C GLN A 242 1.66 -3.98 15.11
N LEU A 243 2.34 -4.86 14.37
CA LEU A 243 3.22 -4.46 13.26
C LEU A 243 2.46 -3.83 12.08
N PHE A 244 1.13 -3.97 12.02
CA PHE A 244 0.31 -3.30 11.01
C PHE A 244 -0.04 -1.84 11.34
N ILE A 245 0.33 -1.34 12.54
CA ILE A 245 0.05 0.04 12.96
C ILE A 245 0.59 1.09 11.96
N PRO A 246 1.84 1.01 11.46
CA PRO A 246 2.33 1.94 10.43
C PRO A 246 1.54 1.90 9.12
N GLN A 247 1.08 0.73 8.70
CA GLN A 247 0.26 0.60 7.50
C GLN A 247 -1.11 1.25 7.68
N ALA A 248 -1.78 1.01 8.81
CA ALA A 248 -3.08 1.60 9.13
C ALA A 248 -3.01 3.12 9.30
N HIS A 249 -1.88 3.64 9.80
CA HIS A 249 -1.64 5.07 9.89
C HIS A 249 -1.50 5.71 8.51
N LEU A 250 -0.72 5.08 7.63
CA LEU A 250 -0.51 5.57 6.27
C LEU A 250 -1.83 5.63 5.46
N THR A 251 -2.72 4.65 5.62
CA THR A 251 -4.05 4.69 4.97
C THR A 251 -4.97 5.75 5.54
N SER A 252 -4.82 6.08 6.84
CA SER A 252 -5.63 7.12 7.49
C SER A 252 -5.35 8.51 6.92
N TYR A 253 -4.09 8.84 6.59
CA TYR A 253 -3.72 10.12 5.98
C TYR A 253 -4.50 10.44 4.71
N GLU A 254 -4.72 9.44 3.86
CA GLU A 254 -5.46 9.62 2.61
C GLU A 254 -6.88 10.14 2.87
N SER A 255 -7.56 9.55 3.86
CA SER A 255 -8.92 9.96 4.21
C SER A 255 -8.97 11.38 4.80
N LEU A 256 -8.01 11.72 5.66
CA LEU A 256 -7.96 13.01 6.35
C LEU A 256 -7.55 14.17 5.42
N LEU A 257 -6.53 13.96 4.59
CA LEU A 257 -6.19 14.88 3.50
C LEU A 257 -7.36 15.05 2.53
N GLY A 258 -8.13 13.98 2.29
CA GLY A 258 -9.37 14.02 1.51
C GLY A 258 -10.48 14.84 2.16
N TYR A 259 -10.58 14.90 3.49
CA TYR A 259 -11.47 15.84 4.18
C TYR A 259 -11.02 17.29 3.96
N LEU A 260 -9.73 17.58 4.15
CA LEU A 260 -9.17 18.92 3.91
C LEU A 260 -9.37 19.38 2.46
N ALA A 261 -9.17 18.50 1.48
CA ALA A 261 -9.38 18.80 0.06
C ALA A 261 -10.85 19.13 -0.23
N ARG A 262 -11.79 18.36 0.34
CA ARG A 262 -13.22 18.62 0.19
C ARG A 262 -13.65 19.96 0.79
N TYR A 263 -13.14 20.32 1.98
CA TYR A 263 -13.47 21.60 2.59
C TYR A 263 -12.81 22.77 1.84
N SER A 264 -11.56 22.60 1.40
CA SER A 264 -10.87 23.59 0.57
C SER A 264 -11.61 23.86 -0.74
N ALA A 265 -12.07 22.82 -1.44
CA ALA A 265 -12.85 22.96 -2.66
C ALA A 265 -14.17 23.71 -2.43
N ARG A 266 -14.86 23.45 -1.31
CA ARG A 266 -16.10 24.15 -0.93
C ARG A 266 -15.85 25.64 -0.64
N SER A 267 -14.66 26.00 -0.16
CA SER A 267 -14.19 27.38 -0.01
C SER A 267 -13.60 28.00 -1.28
N GLN A 268 -13.66 27.31 -2.43
CA GLN A 268 -13.05 27.75 -3.70
C GLN A 268 -11.52 27.91 -3.64
N ASN A 269 -10.87 27.27 -2.66
CA ASN A 269 -9.42 27.23 -2.56
C ASN A 269 -8.85 26.11 -3.45
N PRO A 270 -7.63 26.28 -3.99
CA PRO A 270 -6.99 25.27 -4.82
C PRO A 270 -6.72 23.98 -4.04
N THR A 271 -7.02 22.83 -4.65
CA THR A 271 -6.83 21.48 -4.04
C THR A 271 -5.60 20.74 -4.57
N ARG A 272 -4.90 21.29 -5.56
CA ARG A 272 -3.81 20.60 -6.28
C ARG A 272 -2.70 20.13 -5.35
N GLU A 273 -2.31 20.93 -4.36
CA GLU A 273 -1.27 20.55 -3.41
C GLU A 273 -1.73 19.45 -2.46
N LEU A 274 -2.99 19.47 -2.03
CA LEU A 274 -3.58 18.40 -1.22
C LEU A 274 -3.67 17.09 -2.01
N GLU A 275 -3.99 17.17 -3.31
CA GLU A 275 -3.96 16.02 -4.21
C GLU A 275 -2.55 15.45 -4.38
N ALA A 276 -1.54 16.31 -4.50
CA ALA A 276 -0.14 15.90 -4.54
C ALA A 276 0.29 15.25 -3.21
N ALA A 277 -0.06 15.82 -2.06
CA ALA A 277 0.21 15.24 -0.75
C ALA A 277 -0.44 13.85 -0.59
N MET A 278 -1.70 13.68 -1.01
CA MET A 278 -2.36 12.38 -1.04
C MET A 278 -1.62 11.39 -1.97
N ALA A 279 -1.08 11.86 -3.09
CA ALA A 279 -0.31 11.00 -4.00
C ALA A 279 0.99 10.51 -3.34
N VAL A 280 1.73 11.37 -2.63
CA VAL A 280 2.95 11.00 -1.88
C VAL A 280 2.67 9.87 -0.89
N VAL A 281 1.62 10.03 -0.08
CA VAL A 281 1.23 9.01 0.92
C VAL A 281 0.87 7.68 0.26
N ARG A 282 0.03 7.71 -0.80
CA ARG A 282 -0.40 6.50 -1.54
C ARG A 282 0.79 5.79 -2.20
N GLN A 283 1.73 6.56 -2.73
CA GLN A 283 2.90 6.04 -3.42
C GLN A 283 3.77 5.19 -2.50
N ALA A 284 3.90 5.53 -1.21
CA ALA A 284 4.70 4.74 -0.28
C ALA A 284 4.20 3.29 -0.13
N SER A 285 2.88 3.09 -0.02
CA SER A 285 2.26 1.76 0.02
C SER A 285 2.35 1.05 -1.32
N ARG A 286 2.03 1.74 -2.42
CA ARG A 286 2.07 1.15 -3.78
C ARG A 286 3.47 0.66 -4.14
N ARG A 287 4.49 1.47 -3.85
CA ARG A 287 5.90 1.13 -4.07
C ARG A 287 6.31 -0.16 -3.35
N ALA A 288 5.78 -0.41 -2.14
CA ALA A 288 6.06 -1.65 -1.40
C ALA A 288 5.43 -2.87 -2.08
N VAL A 289 4.18 -2.74 -2.55
CA VAL A 289 3.49 -3.80 -3.30
C VAL A 289 4.21 -4.09 -4.62
N GLU A 290 4.57 -3.05 -5.37
CA GLU A 290 5.32 -3.17 -6.63
C GLU A 290 6.67 -3.87 -6.42
N LEU A 291 7.39 -3.54 -5.35
CA LEU A 291 8.65 -4.18 -4.96
C LEU A 291 8.53 -5.67 -4.65
N GLN A 292 7.36 -6.11 -4.21
CA GLN A 292 7.11 -7.51 -3.86
C GLN A 292 6.54 -8.32 -5.03
N GLN A 293 5.68 -7.71 -5.84
CA GLN A 293 4.81 -8.42 -6.78
C GLN A 293 5.13 -8.17 -8.24
N LEU A 294 5.86 -7.10 -8.57
CA LEU A 294 6.18 -6.74 -9.95
C LEU A 294 7.68 -6.83 -10.20
N TRP A 295 8.44 -5.98 -9.51
CA TRP A 295 9.85 -5.78 -9.80
C TRP A 295 10.73 -7.04 -9.69
N PRO A 296 10.47 -8.01 -8.79
CA PRO A 296 11.22 -9.27 -8.76
C PRO A 296 11.08 -10.14 -10.02
N PHE A 297 10.07 -9.87 -10.86
CA PHE A 297 9.78 -10.61 -12.09
C PHE A 297 10.19 -9.84 -13.35
N VAL A 298 10.78 -8.65 -13.22
CA VAL A 298 11.23 -7.85 -14.37
C VAL A 298 12.73 -8.07 -14.56
N ALA A 299 13.09 -8.75 -15.65
CA ALA A 299 14.46 -8.89 -16.11
C ALA A 299 15.00 -7.53 -16.60
N ASP A 300 16.27 -7.24 -16.25
CA ASP A 300 17.02 -6.08 -16.71
C ASP A 300 16.28 -4.75 -16.50
N MET A 301 15.87 -4.49 -15.25
CA MET A 301 15.21 -3.24 -14.87
C MET A 301 16.07 -2.02 -15.28
N PRO A 302 15.51 -1.06 -16.04
CA PRO A 302 16.22 0.16 -16.41
C PRO A 302 16.69 0.92 -15.17
N SER A 303 17.96 1.29 -15.13
CA SER A 303 18.57 1.94 -13.96
C SER A 303 17.92 3.28 -13.59
N GLU A 304 17.30 3.97 -14.54
CA GLU A 304 16.62 5.25 -14.26
C GLU A 304 15.31 5.07 -13.47
N LEU A 305 14.77 3.86 -13.43
CA LEU A 305 13.61 3.53 -12.61
C LEU A 305 14.01 3.22 -11.16
N GLY A 306 15.30 3.02 -10.88
CA GLY A 306 15.84 2.60 -9.59
C GLY A 306 16.39 1.16 -9.64
N ALA A 307 16.63 0.59 -8.47
CA ALA A 307 17.20 -0.72 -8.28
C ALA A 307 16.36 -1.52 -7.28
N VAL A 308 16.05 -2.76 -7.64
CA VAL A 308 15.39 -3.70 -6.72
C VAL A 308 16.40 -4.09 -5.64
N PRO A 309 16.06 -3.93 -4.34
CA PRO A 309 16.95 -4.38 -3.28
C PRO A 309 17.14 -5.90 -3.38
N PRO A 310 18.35 -6.42 -3.10
CA PRO A 310 18.56 -7.86 -3.05
C PRO A 310 17.56 -8.51 -2.11
N LYS A 311 17.11 -9.72 -2.47
CA LYS A 311 16.40 -10.57 -1.52
C LYS A 311 17.29 -10.74 -0.29
N ASP A 312 16.67 -10.82 0.89
CA ASP A 312 17.37 -11.15 2.13
C ASP A 312 18.31 -10.07 2.70
N VAL A 313 18.22 -8.81 2.26
CA VAL A 313 19.04 -7.70 2.77
C VAL A 313 18.17 -6.62 3.43
N VAL A 314 18.65 -6.06 4.55
CA VAL A 314 18.06 -4.87 5.17
C VAL A 314 18.19 -3.67 4.24
N ILE A 315 17.07 -3.04 3.89
CA ILE A 315 17.07 -1.92 2.95
C ILE A 315 17.70 -0.69 3.62
N GLN A 316 18.77 -0.15 3.03
CA GLN A 316 19.44 1.05 3.55
C GLN A 316 19.35 2.22 2.56
N ASP A 317 19.58 1.96 1.28
CA ASP A 317 19.62 2.97 0.21
C ASP A 317 18.21 3.27 -0.33
N LEU A 318 17.43 4.07 0.41
CA LEU A 318 16.05 4.42 0.05
C LEU A 318 15.91 5.21 -1.24
N GLU A 319 16.92 5.99 -1.60
CA GLU A 319 16.95 6.78 -2.84
C GLU A 319 17.07 5.90 -4.08
N LYS A 320 17.69 4.73 -3.95
CA LYS A 320 17.88 3.78 -5.06
C LYS A 320 16.64 2.92 -5.30
N LEU A 321 15.72 2.83 -4.35
CA LEU A 321 14.51 2.03 -4.51
C LEU A 321 13.74 2.45 -5.78
N PRO A 322 13.02 1.54 -6.45
CA PRO A 322 12.28 1.87 -7.66
C PRO A 322 11.26 2.98 -7.44
N LYS A 323 11.13 3.94 -8.35
CA LYS A 323 10.08 4.95 -8.22
C LYS A 323 8.69 4.31 -8.35
N PRO A 324 7.70 4.78 -7.58
CA PRO A 324 6.33 4.27 -7.68
C PRO A 324 5.77 4.51 -9.07
N LEU A 325 5.12 3.51 -9.64
CA LEU A 325 4.47 3.66 -10.94
C LEU A 325 3.24 4.57 -10.84
N VAL A 326 3.03 5.40 -11.85
CA VAL A 326 1.79 6.19 -11.98
C VAL A 326 0.62 5.25 -12.28
N ARG A 327 0.84 4.29 -13.19
CA ARG A 327 -0.16 3.31 -13.60
C ARG A 327 0.49 2.07 -14.20
N MET A 328 -0.14 0.92 -13.98
CA MET A 328 0.14 -0.33 -14.67
C MET A 328 -1.14 -0.84 -15.34
N THR A 329 -1.06 -1.33 -16.57
CA THR A 329 -2.22 -1.87 -17.29
C THR A 329 -1.78 -3.03 -18.18
N ARG A 330 -2.47 -4.17 -18.07
CA ARG A 330 -2.24 -5.30 -18.98
C ARG A 330 -2.84 -4.97 -20.33
N LEU A 331 -2.05 -5.09 -21.40
CA LEU A 331 -2.48 -4.79 -22.76
C LEU A 331 -1.97 -5.84 -23.73
N THR A 332 -2.76 -6.05 -24.78
CA THR A 332 -2.37 -6.77 -25.99
C THR A 332 -1.93 -5.74 -27.02
N VAL A 333 -0.66 -5.77 -27.40
CA VAL A 333 -0.08 -4.80 -28.36
C VAL A 333 0.07 -5.46 -29.73
N ASN A 334 -0.41 -4.74 -30.75
CA ASN A 334 -0.29 -5.12 -32.16
C ASN A 334 0.70 -4.16 -32.84
N ARG A 335 1.84 -4.69 -33.33
CA ARG A 335 2.79 -3.86 -34.09
C ARG A 335 2.28 -3.65 -35.51
N ARG A 336 2.02 -2.39 -35.87
CA ARG A 336 1.68 -1.96 -37.23
C ARG A 336 2.87 -1.22 -37.85
N LYS A 337 3.24 -1.56 -39.09
CA LYS A 337 4.23 -0.80 -39.88
C LYS A 337 3.56 -0.35 -41.17
N GLY A 338 3.40 0.96 -41.36
CA GLY A 338 2.79 1.54 -42.57
C GLY A 338 1.29 1.24 -42.75
N GLY A 339 0.48 1.32 -41.68
CA GLY A 339 -0.97 1.14 -41.73
C GLY A 339 -1.46 -0.30 -41.88
N ARG A 340 -0.63 -1.20 -42.42
CA ARG A 340 -0.93 -2.64 -42.51
C ARG A 340 -0.58 -3.34 -41.20
N VAL A 341 -1.56 -4.06 -40.64
CA VAL A 341 -1.35 -4.99 -39.54
C VAL A 341 -0.42 -6.08 -40.04
N ARG A 342 0.77 -6.21 -39.45
CA ARG A 342 1.57 -7.42 -39.69
C ARG A 342 0.86 -8.55 -38.94
N PRO A 343 0.68 -9.74 -39.54
CA PRO A 343 0.15 -10.91 -38.84
C PRO A 343 1.13 -11.48 -37.79
N GLU A 344 2.18 -10.73 -37.44
CA GLU A 344 3.10 -11.05 -36.35
C GLU A 344 2.35 -10.94 -35.03
N ARG A 345 2.07 -12.12 -34.44
CA ARG A 345 1.48 -12.40 -33.12
C ARG A 345 1.29 -11.18 -32.22
N ASN A 346 0.03 -10.89 -31.92
CA ASN A 346 -0.38 -10.10 -30.76
C ASN A 346 0.52 -10.43 -29.56
N THR A 347 1.17 -9.42 -29.01
CA THR A 347 2.02 -9.60 -27.82
C THR A 347 1.29 -9.08 -26.60
N ASP A 348 0.99 -9.98 -25.68
CA ASP A 348 0.46 -9.63 -24.36
C ASP A 348 1.59 -9.17 -23.44
N GLY A 349 1.28 -8.19 -22.59
CA GLY A 349 2.25 -7.63 -21.66
C GLY A 349 1.65 -6.57 -20.74
N PHE A 350 2.52 -5.93 -19.96
CA PHE A 350 2.16 -4.83 -19.07
C PHE A 350 2.68 -3.51 -19.62
N LEU A 351 1.80 -2.53 -19.72
CA LEU A 351 2.16 -1.14 -19.95
C LEU A 351 2.30 -0.43 -18.61
N LEU A 352 3.50 0.07 -18.36
CA LEU A 352 3.84 0.85 -17.18
C LEU A 352 3.95 2.33 -17.57
N LEU A 353 3.32 3.18 -16.79
CA LEU A 353 3.46 4.63 -16.87
C LEU A 353 4.28 5.10 -15.67
N ASP A 354 5.46 5.62 -15.96
CA ASP A 354 6.32 6.41 -15.07
C ASP A 354 6.11 7.91 -15.41
N PRO A 355 6.41 8.88 -14.52
CA PRO A 355 6.24 10.30 -14.84
C PRO A 355 6.97 10.75 -16.11
N ASN A 356 8.08 10.09 -16.47
CA ASN A 356 8.88 10.48 -17.63
C ASN A 356 8.77 9.50 -18.80
N HIS A 357 8.39 8.25 -18.56
CA HIS A 357 8.43 7.21 -19.58
C HIS A 357 7.17 6.33 -19.60
N LEU A 358 6.85 5.87 -20.80
CA LEU A 358 5.93 4.76 -21.05
C LEU A 358 6.76 3.52 -21.40
N ILE A 359 6.62 2.45 -20.62
CA ILE A 359 7.42 1.23 -20.72
C ILE A 359 6.49 0.05 -20.96
N PHE A 360 6.79 -0.78 -21.94
CA PHE A 360 6.06 -2.01 -22.17
C PHE A 360 6.91 -3.22 -21.80
N LEU A 361 6.40 -3.99 -20.85
CA LEU A 361 6.94 -5.26 -20.40
C LEU A 361 6.25 -6.40 -21.15
N ARG A 362 7.04 -7.30 -21.71
CA ARG A 362 6.55 -8.51 -22.39
C ARG A 362 6.96 -9.73 -21.58
N GLU A 363 6.04 -10.68 -21.44
CA GLU A 363 6.34 -11.98 -20.84
C GLU A 363 7.38 -12.73 -21.69
N GLN A 364 8.44 -13.19 -21.05
CA GLN A 364 9.45 -14.05 -21.66
C GLN A 364 8.89 -15.47 -21.74
N SER A 365 9.01 -16.09 -22.91
CA SER A 365 8.46 -17.42 -23.19
C SER A 365 9.36 -18.58 -22.74
N GLU A 366 10.32 -18.34 -21.84
CA GLU A 366 11.21 -19.39 -21.35
C GLU A 366 10.50 -20.26 -20.28
N PRO A 367 10.80 -21.56 -20.20
CA PRO A 367 10.15 -22.48 -19.27
C PRO A 367 10.75 -22.30 -17.88
N VAL A 368 10.42 -21.18 -17.22
CA VAL A 368 10.72 -20.95 -15.82
C VAL A 368 9.43 -21.11 -15.03
N ASP A 369 9.48 -21.77 -13.87
CA ASP A 369 8.31 -22.00 -12.99
C ASP A 369 7.62 -20.70 -12.53
N THR A 370 8.27 -19.55 -12.70
CA THR A 370 7.72 -18.21 -12.47
C THR A 370 7.80 -17.34 -13.72
N PRO A 371 6.72 -16.62 -14.07
CA PRO A 371 6.69 -15.76 -15.24
C PRO A 371 7.70 -14.62 -15.08
N MET A 372 8.58 -14.47 -16.07
CA MET A 372 9.55 -13.38 -16.16
C MET A 372 9.14 -12.40 -17.26
N TYR A 373 9.35 -11.11 -17.04
CA TYR A 373 9.00 -10.04 -17.96
C TYR A 373 10.26 -9.29 -18.38
N ALA A 374 10.38 -8.93 -19.65
CA ALA A 374 11.45 -8.06 -20.13
C ALA A 374 10.91 -6.78 -20.74
N VAL A 375 11.72 -5.72 -20.68
CA VAL A 375 11.42 -4.45 -21.35
C VAL A 375 11.47 -4.66 -22.85
N ALA A 376 10.31 -4.63 -23.50
CA ALA A 376 10.18 -4.76 -24.94
C ALA A 376 10.40 -3.42 -25.66
N TRP A 377 9.97 -2.31 -25.05
CA TRP A 377 10.26 -0.95 -25.51
C TRP A 377 9.99 0.08 -24.41
N LYS A 378 10.61 1.25 -24.55
CA LYS A 378 10.50 2.41 -23.66
C LYS A 378 10.38 3.67 -24.52
N THR A 379 9.46 4.57 -24.19
CA THR A 379 9.23 5.83 -24.93
C THR A 379 9.04 6.99 -23.94
N PRO A 380 9.72 8.15 -24.11
CA PRO A 380 9.47 9.32 -23.28
C PRO A 380 8.03 9.80 -23.39
N VAL A 381 7.42 10.20 -22.27
CA VAL A 381 6.05 10.74 -22.24
C VAL A 381 5.94 12.02 -23.09
N SER A 382 7.00 12.82 -23.16
CA SER A 382 7.09 14.01 -24.01
C SER A 382 6.89 13.73 -25.50
N HIS A 383 7.10 12.49 -25.95
CA HIS A 383 6.95 12.08 -27.35
C HIS A 383 5.58 11.45 -27.63
N LEU A 384 4.69 11.35 -26.63
CA LEU A 384 3.38 10.74 -26.79
C LEU A 384 2.35 11.77 -27.28
N ALA A 385 1.69 11.46 -28.39
CA ALA A 385 0.45 12.11 -28.77
C ALA A 385 -0.73 11.21 -28.37
N PHE A 386 -1.53 11.64 -27.40
CA PHE A 386 -2.76 10.93 -27.04
C PHE A 386 -3.85 11.25 -28.06
N CYS A 387 -4.36 10.22 -28.73
CA CYS A 387 -5.58 10.32 -29.54
C CYS A 387 -6.69 9.54 -28.83
N THR A 388 -7.67 10.25 -28.26
CA THR A 388 -8.86 9.63 -27.66
C THR A 388 -9.80 9.19 -28.78
N LEU A 389 -10.14 7.90 -28.84
CA LEU A 389 -11.09 7.34 -29.80
C LEU A 389 -12.32 6.83 -29.04
N LEU A 390 -13.48 7.46 -29.25
CA LEU A 390 -14.76 7.02 -28.73
C LEU A 390 -15.39 6.04 -29.73
N ILE A 391 -15.44 4.76 -29.39
CA ILE A 391 -16.18 3.75 -30.17
C ILE A 391 -17.58 3.68 -29.58
N LEU A 392 -18.56 4.30 -30.23
CA LEU A 392 -19.98 4.01 -30.03
C LEU A 392 -20.34 2.85 -30.97
N SER A 393 -20.27 1.61 -30.50
CA SER A 393 -20.93 0.50 -31.20
C SER A 393 -22.41 0.49 -30.78
N CYS A 394 -23.28 1.09 -31.59
CA CYS A 394 -24.70 0.77 -31.57
C CYS A 394 -24.89 -0.48 -32.45
N ASP A 395 -24.91 -1.66 -31.83
CA ASP A 395 -25.49 -2.84 -32.45
C ASP A 395 -27.01 -2.76 -32.27
N CYS A 396 -27.70 -2.11 -33.21
CA CYS A 396 -29.13 -2.33 -33.41
C CYS A 396 -29.27 -3.42 -34.48
N SER A 397 -29.44 -4.66 -34.01
CA SER A 397 -30.02 -5.78 -34.76
C SER A 397 -31.44 -5.49 -35.19
#